data_AF-A0A2W2CFS9-F1
#
_entry.id   AF-A0A2W2CFS9-F1
#
_cell.length_a   1.000
_cell.length_b   1.000
_cell.length_c   1.000
_cell.angle_alpha   90.00
_cell.angle_beta   90.00
_cell.angle_gamma   90.00
#
_symmetry.space_group_name_H-M   'P 1'
#
loop_
_entity.id
_entity.type
_entity.pdbx_description
1 polymer ?
#
loop_
_entity_poly.entity_id
_entity_poly.type
_entity_poly.pdbx_seq_one_letter_code
_entity_poly.pdbx_strand_id
1 'polypeptide(L)'
;MADLSAAQRRQATKQGDALPGGRFPIRNRGDLENAIRAVGRAEGGEAGRAKVRRFIMRRARDLRATNLIPATWAEDGTLKGS
;
A
#
# COMPACT_ATOMS: atom_id res chain seq x y z
N MET A 1 -3.74 21.87 -8.33
CA MET A 1 -3.93 20.49 -7.81
C MET A 1 -3.08 19.56 -8.64
N ALA A 2 -1.96 19.08 -8.11
CA ALA A 2 -0.98 18.33 -8.89
C ALA A 2 -1.38 16.85 -8.95
N ASP A 3 -2.07 16.46 -10.03
CA ASP A 3 -2.15 15.07 -10.48
C ASP A 3 -0.70 14.62 -10.72
N LEU A 4 -0.18 13.71 -9.88
CA LEU A 4 1.11 13.06 -10.13
C LEU A 4 1.02 12.40 -11.51
N SER A 5 1.59 13.11 -12.51
CA SER A 5 1.46 12.78 -13.92
C SER A 5 1.83 11.31 -14.13
N ALA A 6 1.14 10.62 -15.03
CA ALA A 6 1.27 9.18 -15.25
C ALA A 6 2.73 8.67 -15.37
N ALA A 7 3.67 9.54 -15.78
CA ALA A 7 5.11 9.29 -15.78
C ALA A 7 5.70 9.03 -14.37
N GLN A 8 5.38 9.86 -13.36
CA GLN A 8 5.87 9.71 -11.99
C GLN A 8 5.34 8.43 -11.33
N ARG A 9 4.11 8.05 -11.65
CA ARG A 9 3.50 6.76 -11.23
C ARG A 9 4.26 5.55 -11.78
N ARG A 10 4.68 5.58 -13.05
CA ARG A 10 5.48 4.51 -13.67
C ARG A 10 6.89 4.43 -13.07
N GLN A 11 7.50 5.56 -12.75
CA GLN A 11 8.84 5.61 -12.14
C GLN A 11 8.85 5.06 -10.71
N ALA A 12 7.84 5.35 -9.89
CA ALA A 12 7.70 4.78 -8.55
C ALA A 12 7.47 3.26 -8.60
N THR A 13 6.80 2.77 -9.64
CA THR A 13 6.61 1.32 -9.86
C THR A 13 7.95 0.61 -10.12
N LYS A 14 8.85 1.24 -10.92
CA LYS A 14 10.19 0.69 -11.21
C LYS A 14 11.11 0.66 -10.01
N GLN A 15 10.97 1.61 -9.08
CA GLN A 15 11.70 1.65 -7.81
C GLN A 15 11.10 0.72 -6.74
N GLY A 16 9.99 0.04 -7.05
CA GLY A 16 9.26 -0.81 -6.11
C GLY A 16 8.49 -0.02 -5.04
N ASP A 17 8.38 1.31 -5.18
CA ASP A 17 7.72 2.25 -4.25
C ASP A 17 6.20 2.32 -4.42
N ALA A 18 5.68 1.72 -5.48
CA ALA A 18 4.25 1.58 -5.74
C ALA A 18 3.92 0.22 -6.35
N LEU A 19 2.66 -0.22 -6.22
CA LEU A 19 2.17 -1.42 -6.91
C LEU A 19 2.23 -1.24 -8.44
N PRO A 20 2.34 -2.35 -9.22
CA PRO A 20 2.22 -2.31 -10.67
C PRO A 20 0.93 -1.61 -11.10
N GLY A 21 1.08 -0.48 -11.81
CA GLY A 21 -0.01 0.46 -12.14
C GLY A 21 0.10 1.83 -11.44
N GLY A 22 1.08 2.02 -10.56
CA GLY A 22 1.33 3.29 -9.86
C GLY A 22 0.36 3.59 -8.72
N ARG A 23 -0.40 2.58 -8.27
CA ARG A 23 -1.28 2.68 -7.10
C ARG A 23 -0.41 2.63 -5.83
N PHE A 24 -0.64 3.58 -4.92
CA PHE A 24 -0.02 3.69 -3.58
C PHE A 24 1.50 3.97 -3.57
N PRO A 25 1.95 5.19 -3.95
CA PRO A 25 3.33 5.61 -3.67
C PRO A 25 3.53 5.80 -2.16
N ILE A 26 4.31 4.92 -1.51
CA ILE A 26 4.58 5.01 -0.06
C ILE A 26 6.04 5.41 0.15
N ARG A 27 6.29 6.71 0.41
CA ARG A 27 7.64 7.27 0.58
C ARG A 27 7.98 7.56 2.03
N ASN A 28 6.97 7.78 2.88
CA ASN A 28 7.12 8.14 4.29
C ASN A 28 5.97 7.57 5.14
N ARG A 29 6.01 7.81 6.46
CA ARG A 29 4.96 7.34 7.39
C ARG A 29 3.58 7.92 7.10
N GLY A 30 3.48 9.18 6.67
CA GLY A 30 2.20 9.79 6.29
C GLY A 30 1.57 9.12 5.07
N ASP A 31 2.38 8.78 4.06
CA ASP A 31 1.91 8.01 2.91
C ASP A 31 1.48 6.60 3.32
N LEU A 32 2.17 6.00 4.29
CA LEU A 32 1.82 4.69 4.83
C LEU A 32 0.43 4.70 5.50
N GLU A 33 0.16 5.69 6.35
CA GLU A 33 -1.17 5.86 6.98
C GLU A 33 -2.27 6.08 5.95
N ASN A 34 -2.00 6.92 4.95
CA ASN A 34 -2.93 7.15 3.84
C ASN A 34 -3.19 5.87 3.04
N ALA A 35 -2.15 5.08 2.78
CA ALA A 35 -2.28 3.81 2.07
C ALA A 35 -3.09 2.79 2.88
N ILE A 36 -2.87 2.69 4.20
CA ILE A 36 -3.64 1.83 5.11
C ILE A 36 -5.13 2.19 5.04
N ARG A 37 -5.49 3.48 5.10
CA ARG A 37 -6.88 3.93 5.00
C ARG A 37 -7.48 3.70 3.61
N ALA A 38 -6.68 3.88 2.57
CA ALA A 38 -7.13 3.75 1.19
C ALA A 38 -7.23 2.30 0.68
N VAL A 39 -6.66 1.32 1.41
CA VAL A 39 -6.69 -0.10 0.98
C VAL A 39 -8.10 -0.65 0.80
N GLY A 40 -9.08 -0.19 1.59
CA GLY A 40 -10.47 -0.62 1.45
C GLY A 40 -11.08 -0.22 0.10
N ARG A 41 -10.58 0.86 -0.50
CA ARG A 41 -10.97 1.38 -1.82
C ARG A 41 -10.14 0.78 -2.97
N ALA A 42 -9.26 -0.17 -2.68
CA ALA A 42 -8.51 -0.86 -3.73
C ALA A 42 -9.45 -1.71 -4.58
N GLU A 43 -9.26 -1.65 -5.89
CA GLU A 43 -9.97 -2.47 -6.87
C GLU A 43 -9.45 -3.92 -6.85
N GLY A 44 -10.22 -4.85 -7.43
CA GLY A 44 -9.84 -6.25 -7.55
C GLY A 44 -10.30 -7.14 -6.38
N GLY A 45 -11.33 -6.72 -5.64
CA GLY A 45 -11.92 -7.51 -4.55
C GLY A 45 -10.92 -7.81 -3.43
N GLU A 46 -11.16 -8.89 -2.67
CA GLU A 46 -10.28 -9.25 -1.55
C GLU A 46 -8.86 -9.61 -2.01
N ALA A 47 -8.72 -10.28 -3.16
CA ALA A 47 -7.42 -10.61 -3.72
C ALA A 47 -6.59 -9.36 -4.08
N GLY A 48 -7.23 -8.33 -4.64
CA GLY A 48 -6.60 -7.04 -4.92
C GLY A 48 -6.19 -6.32 -3.64
N ARG A 49 -7.10 -6.23 -2.67
CA ARG A 49 -6.84 -5.64 -1.36
C ARG A 49 -5.70 -6.36 -0.63
N ALA A 50 -5.64 -7.69 -0.67
CA ALA A 50 -4.58 -8.46 -0.04
C ALA A 50 -3.20 -8.20 -0.66
N LYS A 51 -3.11 -8.03 -1.98
CA LYS A 51 -1.87 -7.60 -2.65
C LYS A 51 -1.43 -6.22 -2.16
N VAL A 52 -2.37 -5.27 -2.02
CA VAL A 52 -2.08 -3.93 -1.51
C VAL A 52 -1.66 -3.96 -0.04
N ARG A 53 -2.34 -4.73 0.82
CA ARG A 53 -1.96 -4.89 2.24
C ARG A 53 -0.54 -5.44 2.39
N ARG A 54 -0.18 -6.49 1.62
CA ARG A 54 1.19 -7.02 1.60
C ARG A 54 2.23 -5.97 1.22
N PHE A 55 1.92 -5.16 0.22
CA PHE A 55 2.80 -4.08 -0.20
C PHE A 55 2.98 -3.01 0.90
N ILE A 56 1.89 -2.59 1.52
CA ILE A 56 1.89 -1.65 2.65
C ILE A 56 2.70 -2.22 3.82
N MET A 57 2.51 -3.50 4.17
CA MET A 57 3.28 -4.17 5.23
C MET A 57 4.79 -4.20 4.93
N ARG A 58 5.17 -4.49 3.68
CA ARG A 58 6.58 -4.41 3.26
C ARG A 58 7.15 -3.01 3.47
N ARG A 59 6.42 -1.99 2.99
CA ARG A 59 6.84 -0.59 3.14
C ARG A 59 6.89 -0.12 4.59
N ALA A 60 5.99 -0.60 5.43
CA ALA A 60 6.03 -0.35 6.86
C ALA A 60 7.28 -0.94 7.52
N ARG A 61 7.75 -2.11 7.08
CA ARG A 61 9.02 -2.70 7.55
C ARG A 61 10.21 -1.84 7.16
N ASP A 62 10.27 -1.40 5.90
CA ASP A 62 11.34 -0.53 5.39
C ASP A 62 11.41 0.80 6.15
N LEU A 63 10.24 1.35 6.52
CA LEU A 63 10.10 2.58 7.29
C LEU A 63 10.17 2.38 8.82
N ARG A 64 10.37 1.14 9.30
CA ARG A 64 10.30 0.75 10.72
C ARG A 64 9.02 1.23 11.42
N ALA A 65 7.92 1.26 10.69
CA ALA A 65 6.61 1.75 11.10
C ALA A 65 5.55 0.64 11.07
N THR A 66 5.96 -0.60 11.33
CA THR A 66 5.07 -1.78 11.41
C THR A 66 4.00 -1.62 12.48
N ASN A 67 4.24 -0.79 13.49
CA ASN A 67 3.28 -0.43 14.53
C ASN A 67 2.02 0.28 14.00
N LEU A 68 2.07 0.85 12.79
CA LEU A 68 0.91 1.49 12.15
C LEU A 68 0.01 0.46 11.44
N ILE A 69 0.49 -0.75 11.19
CA ILE A 69 -0.29 -1.79 10.52
C ILE A 69 -1.40 -2.28 11.47
N PRO A 70 -2.67 -2.28 11.03
CA PRO A 70 -3.76 -2.81 11.84
C PRO A 70 -3.55 -4.29 12.16
N ALA A 71 -3.77 -4.69 13.42
CA ALA A 71 -3.69 -6.09 13.85
C ALA A 71 -4.71 -7.01 13.16
N THR A 72 -5.75 -6.42 12.55
CA THR A 72 -6.73 -7.12 11.72
C THR A 72 -6.14 -7.63 10.41
N TRP A 73 -4.90 -7.29 10.05
CA TRP A 73 -4.27 -7.82 8.84
C TRP A 73 -3.47 -9.09 9.15
N ALA A 74 -3.63 -10.09 8.29
CA ALA A 74 -2.83 -11.30 8.28
C ALA A 74 -1.55 -11.12 7.46
N GLU A 75 -0.55 -11.96 7.70
CA GLU A 75 0.77 -11.86 7.06
C GLU A 75 0.71 -12.06 5.54
N ASP A 76 -0.26 -12.86 5.07
CA ASP A 76 -0.58 -13.08 3.66
C ASP A 76 -1.39 -11.93 3.04
N GLY A 77 -1.79 -10.94 3.84
CA GLY A 77 -2.54 -9.77 3.43
C GLY A 77 -4.06 -9.91 3.52
N THR A 78 -4.60 -11.02 4.00
CA THR A 78 -6.04 -11.18 4.28
C THR A 78 -6.44 -10.47 5.59
N LEU A 79 -7.75 -10.38 5.89
CA LEU A 79 -8.21 -9.85 7.18
C LEU A 79 -8.39 -11.00 8.17
N LYS A 80 -7.79 -10.88 9.36
CA LYS A 80 -8.07 -11.73 10.52
C LYS A 80 -9.43 -11.30 11.10
N GLY A 81 -10.48 -12.02 10.75
CA GLY A 81 -11.84 -11.72 11.15
C GLY A 81 -12.80 -11.95 10.00
N SER A 82 -13.00 -13.23 9.67
CA SER A 82 -14.12 -13.74 8.89
C SER A 82 -14.99 -14.58 9.80
#